data_AF-A0A8J1YBW0-F1
#
_entry.id   AF-A0A8J1YBW0-F1
#
_cell.length_a   1.000
_cell.length_b   1.000
_cell.length_c   1.000
_cell.angle_alpha   90.00
_cell.angle_beta   90.00
_cell.angle_gamma   90.00
#
_symmetry.space_group_name_H-M   'P 1'
#
loop_
_entity.id
_entity.type
_entity.pdbx_description
1 polymer ?
#
loop_
_entity_poly.entity_id
_entity_poly.type
_entity_poly.pdbx_seq_one_letter_code
_entity_poly.pdbx_strand_id
1 'polypeptide(L)'
;IRVEDEYTYYTDGDPLVVGAKVKLRNPQKRNVVETYTTSNSTELLFDDLEEAYYNLEVSADRHTSYSAVILASPANPNVTVFLQRTAVKYSWTVTPVTYQDKYIVTLDSTF
;
A
#
# COMPACT_ATOMS: atom_id res chain seq x y z
N ILE A 1 5.01 -15.84 6.50
CA ILE A 1 4.87 -14.37 6.56
C ILE A 1 3.59 -14.02 7.32
N ARG A 2 3.71 -13.24 8.40
CA ARG A 2 2.59 -12.71 9.18
C ARG A 2 2.39 -11.23 8.85
N VAL A 3 1.14 -10.82 8.64
CA VAL A 3 0.77 -9.42 8.38
C VAL A 3 -0.14 -8.95 9.50
N GLU A 4 0.34 -7.98 10.26
CA GLU A 4 -0.26 -7.48 11.50
C GLU A 4 -0.61 -6.00 11.34
N ASP A 5 -1.62 -5.54 12.07
CA ASP A 5 -1.99 -4.12 12.18
C ASP A 5 -2.33 -3.80 13.65
N GLU A 6 -2.85 -2.60 13.90
CA GLU A 6 -3.29 -2.21 15.24
C GLU A 6 -4.36 -3.15 15.82
N TYR A 7 -5.25 -3.73 15.00
CA TYR A 7 -6.27 -4.65 15.50
C TYR A 7 -5.68 -5.97 15.98
N THR A 8 -4.57 -6.43 15.40
CA THR A 8 -3.83 -7.59 15.90
C THR A 8 -3.42 -7.43 17.37
N TYR A 9 -3.20 -6.20 17.86
CA TYR A 9 -2.75 -5.94 19.23
C TYR A 9 -3.84 -5.42 20.17
N TYR A 10 -4.92 -4.84 19.62
CA TYR A 10 -5.94 -4.14 20.41
C TYR A 10 -7.35 -4.75 20.30
N THR A 11 -7.52 -5.86 19.59
CA THR A 11 -8.80 -6.56 19.45
C THR A 11 -8.67 -8.00 19.95
N ASP A 12 -9.67 -8.50 20.65
CA ASP A 12 -9.70 -9.90 21.12
C ASP A 12 -9.53 -10.88 19.95
N GLY A 13 -8.66 -11.87 20.14
CA GLY A 13 -8.38 -12.92 19.16
C GLY A 13 -7.25 -12.62 18.17
N ASP A 14 -6.53 -11.51 18.36
CA ASP A 14 -5.31 -11.13 17.63
C ASP A 14 -5.44 -11.29 16.10
N PRO A 15 -6.46 -10.67 15.48
CA PRO A 15 -6.74 -10.88 14.07
C PRO A 15 -5.60 -10.36 13.19
N LEU A 16 -5.11 -11.21 12.27
CA LEU A 16 -4.19 -10.80 11.21
C LEU A 16 -4.93 -10.06 10.08
N VAL A 17 -4.21 -9.23 9.33
CA VAL A 17 -4.76 -8.44 8.22
C VAL A 17 -5.22 -9.36 7.08
N VAL A 18 -6.53 -9.35 6.80
CA VAL A 18 -7.15 -10.10 5.69
C VAL A 18 -7.09 -9.29 4.40
N GLY A 19 -6.82 -9.95 3.26
CA GLY A 19 -6.77 -9.30 1.95
C GLY A 19 -5.49 -8.49 1.68
N ALA A 20 -4.45 -8.65 2.51
CA ALA A 20 -3.14 -8.05 2.27
C ALA A 20 -2.47 -8.73 1.07
N LYS A 21 -2.04 -7.93 0.09
CA LYS A 21 -1.25 -8.34 -1.06
C LYS A 21 0.21 -8.34 -0.69
N VAL A 22 0.83 -9.52 -0.70
CA VAL A 22 2.25 -9.73 -0.49
C VAL A 22 2.90 -10.04 -1.82
N LYS A 23 3.91 -9.26 -2.20
CA LYS A 23 4.73 -9.49 -3.39
C LYS A 23 6.17 -9.74 -2.98
N LEU A 24 6.74 -10.81 -3.50
CA LEU A 24 8.14 -11.14 -3.29
C LEU A 24 8.89 -11.11 -4.63
N ARG A 25 9.96 -10.32 -4.72
CA ARG A 25 10.76 -10.17 -5.94
C ARG A 25 12.24 -10.43 -5.70
N ASN A 26 12.79 -11.42 -6.39
CA ASN A 26 14.23 -11.65 -6.41
C ASN A 26 14.90 -10.59 -7.31
N PRO A 27 15.82 -9.75 -6.81
CA PRO A 27 16.46 -8.72 -7.63
C PRO A 27 17.42 -9.28 -8.68
N GLN A 28 17.94 -10.49 -8.47
CA GLN A 28 18.86 -11.17 -9.40
C GLN A 28 18.09 -11.92 -10.49
N LYS A 29 16.93 -12.50 -10.16
CA LYS A 29 16.03 -13.15 -11.12
C LYS A 29 14.89 -12.19 -11.51
N ARG A 30 15.02 -11.54 -12.67
CA ARG A 30 14.05 -10.54 -13.20
C ARG A 30 12.58 -11.00 -13.25
N ASN A 31 12.30 -12.30 -13.11
CA ASN A 31 10.99 -12.88 -13.40
C ASN A 31 10.24 -13.46 -12.18
N VAL A 32 10.88 -13.61 -11.00
CA VAL A 32 10.16 -14.19 -9.84
C VAL A 32 9.44 -13.06 -9.12
N VAL A 33 8.15 -12.91 -9.42
CA VAL A 33 7.18 -12.08 -8.69
C VAL A 33 6.12 -13.03 -8.16
N GLU A 34 6.33 -13.53 -6.94
CA GLU A 34 5.30 -14.30 -6.25
C GLU A 34 4.32 -13.32 -5.62
N THR A 35 3.03 -13.43 -5.98
CA THR A 35 1.98 -12.56 -5.43
C THR A 35 0.93 -13.40 -4.73
N TYR A 36 0.79 -13.16 -3.43
CA TYR A 36 -0.21 -13.83 -2.61
C TYR A 36 -1.13 -12.81 -1.94
N THR A 37 -2.35 -13.24 -1.65
CA THR A 37 -3.30 -12.47 -0.86
C THR A 37 -3.60 -13.24 0.42
N THR A 38 -3.49 -12.59 1.58
CA THR A 38 -3.84 -13.23 2.86
C THR A 38 -5.31 -13.65 2.85
N SER A 39 -5.58 -14.92 3.16
CA SER A 39 -6.93 -15.46 3.33
C SER A 39 -7.16 -15.83 4.80
N ASN A 40 -8.33 -15.48 5.35
CA ASN A 40 -8.84 -15.96 6.65
C ASN A 40 -7.89 -15.83 7.87
N SER A 41 -7.25 -14.68 8.05
CA SER A 41 -6.43 -14.36 9.25
C SER A 41 -5.34 -15.39 9.55
N THR A 42 -4.90 -16.18 8.57
CA THR A 42 -3.79 -17.12 8.70
C THR A 42 -2.50 -16.53 8.12
N GLU A 43 -1.38 -17.10 8.53
CA GLU A 43 -0.07 -16.76 7.97
C GLU A 43 0.03 -17.18 6.50
N LEU A 44 0.82 -16.43 5.73
CA LEU A 44 1.14 -16.75 4.33
C LEU A 44 2.40 -17.62 4.27
N LEU A 45 2.31 -18.76 3.59
CA LEU A 45 3.42 -19.68 3.37
C LEU A 45 3.91 -19.56 1.92
N PHE A 46 5.23 -19.55 1.75
CA PHE A 46 5.92 -19.58 0.46
C PHE A 46 6.79 -20.83 0.47
N ASP A 47 6.43 -21.80 -0.36
CA ASP A 47 7.20 -23.03 -0.52
C ASP A 47 8.22 -22.89 -1.68
N ASP A 48 9.23 -23.75 -1.69
CA ASP A 48 10.24 -23.85 -2.76
C ASP A 48 11.02 -22.54 -3.06
N LEU A 49 11.18 -21.69 -2.05
CA LEU A 49 11.94 -20.46 -2.18
C LEU A 49 13.45 -20.72 -1.99
N GLU A 50 14.26 -20.34 -2.98
CA GLU A 50 15.72 -20.38 -2.85
C GLU A 50 16.22 -19.42 -1.79
N GLU A 51 17.26 -19.82 -1.04
CA GLU A 51 17.91 -18.96 -0.06
C GLU A 51 18.61 -17.79 -0.75
N ALA A 52 18.04 -16.60 -0.62
CA ALA A 52 18.51 -15.37 -1.26
C ALA A 52 17.89 -14.13 -0.62
N TYR A 53 18.38 -12.96 -1.02
CA TYR A 53 17.74 -11.68 -0.69
C TYR A 53 16.59 -11.40 -1.66
N TYR A 54 15.43 -11.04 -1.11
CA TYR A 54 14.24 -10.67 -1.85
C TYR A 54 13.75 -9.29 -1.45
N ASN A 55 13.18 -8.55 -2.41
CA ASN A 55 12.37 -7.37 -2.11
C ASN A 55 10.97 -7.84 -1.75
N LEU A 56 10.54 -7.53 -0.54
CA LEU A 56 9.20 -7.78 -0.02
C LEU A 56 8.41 -6.47 -0.09
N GLU A 57 7.27 -6.49 -0.78
CA GLU A 57 6.30 -5.40 -0.82
C GLU A 57 4.96 -5.92 -0.29
N VAL A 58 4.40 -5.26 0.72
CA VAL A 58 3.11 -5.64 1.31
C VAL A 58 2.17 -4.44 1.32
N SER A 59 0.93 -4.65 0.89
CA SER A 59 -0.09 -3.61 0.84
C SER A 59 -1.46 -4.16 1.19
N ALA A 60 -2.31 -3.37 1.82
CA ALA A 60 -3.70 -3.71 2.13
C ALA A 60 -4.56 -2.44 2.01
N ASP A 61 -5.88 -2.60 1.82
CA ASP A 61 -6.76 -1.42 1.77
C ASP A 61 -6.76 -0.70 3.11
N ARG A 62 -6.76 0.64 3.06
CA ARG A 62 -6.67 1.54 4.23
C ARG A 62 -5.44 1.30 5.11
N HIS A 63 -4.35 0.81 4.53
CA HIS A 63 -3.05 0.70 5.21
C HIS A 63 -1.95 1.40 4.41
N THR A 64 -0.92 1.85 5.11
CA THR A 64 0.33 2.31 4.50
C THR A 64 1.10 1.09 3.99
N SER A 65 1.49 1.08 2.72
CA SER A 65 2.29 -0.01 2.15
C SER A 65 3.66 -0.11 2.82
N TYR A 66 4.12 -1.36 3.01
CA TYR A 66 5.43 -1.68 3.54
C TYR A 66 6.34 -2.22 2.44
N SER A 67 7.63 -1.87 2.47
CA SER A 67 8.64 -2.38 1.55
C SER A 67 9.99 -2.54 2.22
N ALA A 68 10.62 -3.71 2.08
CA ALA A 68 11.93 -4.00 2.64
C ALA A 68 12.67 -5.08 1.85
N VAL A 69 13.99 -5.15 2.04
CA VAL A 69 14.80 -6.29 1.59
C VAL A 69 14.89 -7.29 2.73
N ILE A 70 14.51 -8.54 2.47
CA ILE A 70 14.58 -9.65 3.45
C ILE A 70 15.50 -10.74 2.93
N LEU A 71 16.18 -11.43 3.84
CA LEU A 71 16.84 -12.71 3.54
C LEU A 71 15.82 -13.82 3.76
N ALA A 72 15.43 -14.52 2.69
CA ALA A 72 14.69 -15.75 2.84
C ALA A 72 15.70 -16.87 3.11
N SER A 73 15.67 -17.48 4.29
CA SER A 73 16.49 -18.65 4.57
C SER A 73 15.78 -19.65 5.50
N PRO A 74 16.17 -20.93 5.47
CA PRO A 74 15.64 -21.94 6.40
C PRO A 74 15.96 -21.63 7.87
N ALA A 75 17.00 -20.85 8.14
CA ALA A 75 17.38 -20.46 9.50
C ALA A 75 16.42 -19.43 10.11
N ASN A 76 15.82 -18.56 9.28
CA ASN A 76 14.85 -17.55 9.70
C ASN A 76 13.65 -17.54 8.72
N PRO A 77 12.77 -18.57 8.77
CA PRO A 77 11.68 -18.71 7.80
C PRO A 77 10.52 -17.73 8.07
N ASN A 78 10.49 -17.12 9.24
CA ASN A 78 9.39 -16.28 9.70
C ASN A 78 9.70 -14.81 9.49
N VAL A 79 8.78 -14.11 8.82
CA VAL A 79 8.82 -12.66 8.63
C VAL A 79 7.48 -12.09 9.09
N THR A 80 7.53 -11.11 9.98
CA THR A 80 6.36 -10.35 10.45
C THR A 80 6.42 -8.94 9.88
N VAL A 81 5.30 -8.49 9.31
CA VAL A 81 5.13 -7.16 8.73
C VAL A 81 4.01 -6.44 9.45
N PHE A 82 4.29 -5.25 9.97
CA PHE A 82 3.30 -4.38 10.57
C PHE A 82 2.83 -3.33 9.54
N LEU A 83 1.55 -3.37 9.19
CA LEU A 83 0.92 -2.38 8.32
C LEU A 83 0.15 -1.37 9.17
N GLN A 84 0.59 -0.11 9.15
CA GLN A 84 -0.11 0.97 9.85
C GLN A 84 -1.41 1.33 9.13
N ARG A 85 -2.51 1.46 9.89
CA ARG A 85 -3.79 1.87 9.33
C ARG A 85 -3.84 3.35 8.98
N THR A 86 -4.39 3.65 7.81
CA THR A 86 -4.68 5.01 7.36
C THR A 86 -6.14 5.36 7.65
N ALA A 87 -6.38 6.08 8.75
CA ALA A 87 -7.72 6.41 9.21
C ALA A 87 -8.47 7.44 8.34
N VAL A 88 -7.75 8.35 7.69
CA VAL A 88 -8.37 9.49 6.97
C VAL A 88 -7.87 9.56 5.53
N LYS A 89 -8.81 9.63 4.57
CA LYS A 89 -8.56 9.96 3.16
C LYS A 89 -9.32 11.25 2.84
N TYR A 90 -8.60 12.29 2.41
CA TYR A 90 -9.22 13.52 1.91
C TYR A 90 -9.28 13.46 0.39
N SER A 91 -10.46 13.68 -0.18
CA SER A 91 -10.65 13.87 -1.61
C SER A 91 -11.26 15.26 -1.84
N TRP A 92 -10.60 16.10 -2.62
CA TRP A 92 -11.18 17.36 -3.08
C TRP A 92 -11.52 17.26 -4.56
N THR A 93 -12.68 17.77 -4.93
CA THR A 93 -13.09 17.95 -6.32
C THR A 93 -13.07 19.44 -6.61
N VAL A 94 -12.32 19.86 -7.63
CA VAL A 94 -12.29 21.25 -8.09
C VAL A 94 -13.25 21.36 -9.27
N THR A 95 -14.29 22.17 -9.12
CA THR A 95 -15.23 22.46 -10.21
C THR A 95 -14.97 23.87 -10.73
N PRO A 96 -14.57 24.03 -12.00
CA PRO A 96 -14.43 25.36 -12.60
C PRO A 96 -15.79 26.06 -12.63
N VAL A 97 -15.80 27.35 -12.27
CA VAL A 97 -16.98 28.22 -12.41
C VAL A 97 -16.65 29.33 -13.41
N THR A 98 -17.58 29.61 -14.31
CA THR A 98 -17.47 30.70 -15.28
C THR A 98 -18.15 31.93 -14.70
N TYR A 99 -17.44 33.06 -14.68
CA TYR A 99 -18.01 34.35 -14.31
C TYR A 99 -18.33 35.16 -15.57
N GLN A 100 -19.37 35.99 -15.49
CA GLN A 100 -19.70 36.95 -16.55
C GLN A 100 -18.80 38.18 -16.38
N ASP A 101 -17.98 38.46 -17.37
CA ASP A 101 -17.20 39.69 -17.39
C ASP A 101 -18.10 40.89 -17.73
N LYS A 102 -17.96 41.98 -16.97
CA LYS A 102 -18.64 43.26 -17.22
C LYS A 102 -17.60 44.30 -17.61
N TYR A 103 -17.78 44.89 -18.77
CA TYR A 103 -16.94 45.98 -19.27
C TYR A 103 -17.78 47.24 -19.49
N ILE A 104 -17.20 48.39 -19.15
CA ILE A 104 -17.70 49.69 -19.56
C ILE A 104 -16.66 50.22 -20.56
N VAL A 105 -17.09 50.44 -21.80
CA VAL A 105 -16.25 51.04 -22.84
C VAL A 105 -16.68 52.50 -22.98
N THR A 106 -15.76 53.42 -22.71
CA THR A 106 -15.93 54.86 -22.94
C THR A 106 -15.04 55.30 -24.10
N LEU A 107 -15.62 56.01 -25.06
CA LEU A 107 -14.91 56.62 -26.16
C LEU A 107 -15.11 58.13 -26.09
N ASP A 108 -14.05 58.85 -25.77
CA ASP A 108 -14.03 60.31 -25.80
C ASP A 108 -13.31 60.80 -27.05
N SER A 109 -13.83 61.86 -27.67
CA SER A 109 -13.24 62.51 -28.83
C SER A 109 -13.06 64.00 -28.56
N THR A 110 -11.86 64.51 -28.79
CA THR A 110 -11.53 65.93 -28.75
C THR A 110 -11.26 66.43 -30.17
N PHE A 111 -11.93 67.51 -30.55
CA PHE A 111 -11.76 68.19 -31.84
C PHE A 111 -10.78 69.35 -31.73
#